data_AF-A0A8J6YFM0-F1
#
_entry.id   AF-A0A8J6YFM0-F1
#
_cell.length_a   1.000
_cell.length_b   1.000
_cell.length_c   1.000
_cell.angle_alpha   90.00
_cell.angle_beta   90.00
_cell.angle_gamma   90.00
#
_symmetry.space_group_name_H-M   'P 1'
#
loop_
_entity.id
_entity.type
_entity.pdbx_description
1 polymer ?
#
loop_
_entity_poly.entity_id
_entity_poly.type
_entity_poly.pdbx_seq_one_letter_code
_entity_poly.pdbx_strand_id
1 'polypeptide(L)'
;LIICHEEETTLVKGGVMNEGKRSALLGLKGRPTVAEDIAVARDVLLAEYTGGRVHIAHISSARAIEIVRDAKKRGVKVTAEVTPQHLTMTDDLVNPADASTKINPPLRTQADCDACLAGLLDGTIDAIVTDHSPHEPEEKDREYIYAPSGFPGLETSVGVLFTELYHTGKIDLRTLISKMTAEPAKIFGLNAGTLSIDAPADVTIIDPELVWTVDAKNFYTRGSHSPFVGRELKGRAVTTIVRGNLNRRV
;
A
#
# COMPACT_ATOMS: atom_id res chain seq x y z
N LEU A 1 -0.04 13.50 15.64
CA LEU A 1 0.43 12.91 14.37
C LEU A 1 -0.67 13.20 13.38
N ILE A 2 -0.37 13.92 12.30
CA ILE A 2 -1.33 14.17 11.22
C ILE A 2 -1.02 13.14 10.14
N ILE A 3 -2.03 12.42 9.68
CA ILE A 3 -1.91 11.49 8.55
C ILE A 3 -2.48 12.21 7.33
N CYS A 4 -1.68 12.31 6.28
CA CYS A 4 -2.04 13.03 5.07
C CYS A 4 -2.14 12.07 3.90
N HIS A 5 -3.31 12.08 3.24
CA HIS A 5 -3.44 11.63 1.86
C HIS A 5 -2.91 12.77 0.98
N GLU A 6 -1.71 12.60 0.44
CA GLU A 6 -0.99 13.68 -0.22
C GLU A 6 -1.42 13.87 -1.66
N GLU A 7 -2.15 14.95 -1.90
CA GLU A 7 -2.71 15.25 -3.21
C GLU A 7 -2.91 16.74 -3.43
N GLU A 8 -2.29 17.28 -4.49
CA GLU A 8 -2.63 18.59 -5.04
C GLU A 8 -3.85 18.47 -5.97
N THR A 9 -5.02 18.77 -5.41
CA THR A 9 -6.33 18.58 -6.05
C THR A 9 -6.50 19.30 -7.39
N THR A 10 -5.82 20.44 -7.59
CA THR A 10 -5.90 21.18 -8.86
C THR A 10 -5.23 20.45 -10.02
N LEU A 11 -4.26 19.58 -9.75
CA LEU A 11 -3.51 18.83 -10.75
C LEU A 11 -4.12 17.48 -11.08
N VAL A 12 -4.83 16.85 -10.15
CA VAL A 12 -5.41 15.51 -10.33
C VAL A 12 -6.84 15.52 -10.88
N LYS A 13 -7.47 16.69 -11.01
CA LYS A 13 -8.89 16.81 -11.35
C LYS A 13 -9.25 16.05 -12.63
N GLY A 14 -10.07 15.01 -12.50
CA GLY A 14 -10.54 14.16 -13.61
C GLY A 14 -9.50 13.17 -14.13
N GLY A 15 -8.31 13.09 -13.53
CA GLY A 15 -7.34 12.03 -13.81
C GLY A 15 -7.76 10.72 -13.15
N VAL A 16 -7.55 9.59 -13.82
CA VAL A 16 -8.07 8.28 -13.40
C VAL A 16 -7.00 7.21 -13.24
N MET A 17 -5.78 7.47 -13.70
CA MET A 17 -4.62 6.58 -13.60
C MET A 17 -3.32 7.41 -13.60
N ASN A 18 -2.14 6.79 -13.56
CA ASN A 18 -0.87 7.50 -13.66
C ASN A 18 -0.74 8.29 -14.97
N GLU A 19 -0.24 9.53 -14.90
CA GLU A 19 0.17 10.26 -16.09
C GLU A 19 1.49 9.70 -16.64
N GLY A 20 1.45 9.25 -17.88
CA GLY A 20 2.60 8.63 -18.52
C GLY A 20 2.24 7.93 -19.82
N LYS A 21 3.19 7.13 -20.33
CA LYS A 21 3.07 6.40 -21.60
C LYS A 21 1.78 5.59 -21.68
N ARG A 22 1.42 4.86 -20.62
CA ARG A 22 0.22 4.00 -20.61
C ARG A 22 -1.06 4.82 -20.74
N SER A 23 -1.21 5.90 -19.97
CA SER A 23 -2.40 6.76 -20.04
C SER A 23 -2.60 7.38 -21.43
N ALA A 24 -1.51 7.81 -22.08
CA ALA A 24 -1.55 8.34 -23.43
C ALA A 24 -2.00 7.28 -24.46
N LEU A 25 -1.53 6.03 -24.34
CA LEU A 25 -1.93 4.92 -25.21
C LEU A 25 -3.40 4.53 -25.02
N LEU A 26 -3.92 4.60 -23.80
CA LEU A 26 -5.30 4.26 -23.48
C LEU A 26 -6.28 5.43 -23.72
N GLY A 27 -5.78 6.62 -24.04
CA GLY A 27 -6.61 7.82 -24.18
C GLY A 27 -7.27 8.26 -22.86
N LEU A 28 -6.67 7.91 -21.72
CA LEU A 28 -7.17 8.25 -20.39
C LEU A 28 -6.42 9.43 -19.80
N LYS A 29 -7.12 10.31 -19.09
CA LYS A 29 -6.49 11.42 -18.38
C LYS A 29 -5.66 10.88 -17.21
N GLY A 30 -4.38 11.20 -17.21
CA GLY A 30 -3.44 10.85 -16.14
C GLY A 30 -3.53 11.77 -14.92
N ARG A 31 -3.00 11.29 -13.80
CA ARG A 31 -2.70 12.04 -12.58
C ARG A 31 -1.18 12.13 -12.49
N PRO A 32 -0.56 13.31 -12.58
CA PRO A 32 0.90 13.41 -12.54
C PRO A 32 1.44 13.10 -11.14
N THR A 33 2.68 12.59 -11.07
CA THR A 33 3.39 12.34 -9.79
C THR A 33 3.63 13.63 -9.01
N VAL A 34 3.84 14.75 -9.71
CA VAL A 34 4.07 16.07 -9.10
C VAL A 34 2.93 16.53 -8.19
N ALA A 35 1.71 15.99 -8.37
CA ALA A 35 0.59 16.27 -7.49
C ALA A 35 0.77 15.69 -6.08
N GLU A 36 1.40 14.52 -5.97
CA GLU A 36 1.79 13.93 -4.69
C GLU A 36 3.04 14.65 -4.15
N ASP A 37 4.04 14.91 -5.01
CA ASP A 37 5.31 15.51 -4.62
C ASP A 37 5.16 16.88 -3.95
N ILE A 38 4.31 17.76 -4.52
CA ILE A 38 4.07 19.10 -3.99
C ILE A 38 3.38 19.04 -2.64
N ALA A 39 2.40 18.14 -2.49
CA ALA A 39 1.66 17.98 -1.25
C ALA A 39 2.57 17.45 -0.12
N VAL A 40 3.37 16.42 -0.42
CA VAL A 40 4.41 15.91 0.50
C VAL A 40 5.41 17.01 0.89
N ALA A 41 5.92 17.76 -0.09
CA ALA A 41 6.88 18.84 0.19
C ALA A 41 6.27 19.91 1.10
N ARG A 42 5.03 20.32 0.84
CA ARG A 42 4.30 21.29 1.66
C ARG A 42 4.18 20.80 3.10
N ASP A 43 3.70 19.58 3.31
CA ASP A 43 3.39 19.09 4.66
C ASP A 43 4.66 18.73 5.45
N VAL A 44 5.73 18.31 4.77
CA VAL A 44 7.07 18.21 5.35
C VAL A 44 7.57 19.56 5.85
N LEU A 45 7.47 20.63 5.06
CA LEU A 45 7.91 21.97 5.45
C LEU A 45 7.08 22.52 6.62
N LEU A 46 5.77 22.25 6.63
CA LEU A 46 4.90 22.63 7.74
C LEU A 46 5.25 21.84 9.02
N ALA A 47 5.54 20.55 8.92
CA ALA A 47 5.98 19.74 10.04
C ALA A 47 7.34 20.22 10.59
N GLU A 48 8.28 20.57 9.70
CA GLU A 48 9.58 21.14 10.04
C GLU A 48 9.43 22.47 10.79
N TYR A 49 8.61 23.38 10.28
CA TYR A 49 8.34 24.68 10.88
C TYR A 49 7.65 24.58 12.26
N THR A 50 6.66 23.69 12.38
CA THR A 50 5.86 23.55 13.61
C THR A 50 6.48 22.63 14.66
N GLY A 51 7.49 21.82 14.29
CA GLY A 51 8.00 20.73 15.11
C GLY A 51 7.01 19.56 15.29
N GLY A 52 5.92 19.57 14.51
CA GLY A 52 4.86 18.58 14.49
C GLY A 52 5.30 17.23 13.92
N ARG A 53 4.38 16.26 13.93
CA ARG A 53 4.61 14.93 13.32
C ARG A 53 3.63 14.73 12.17
N VAL A 54 4.14 14.36 11.01
CA VAL A 54 3.35 14.05 9.81
C VAL A 54 3.61 12.61 9.35
N HIS A 55 2.57 11.93 8.89
CA HIS A 55 2.62 10.61 8.29
C HIS A 55 2.07 10.68 6.87
N ILE A 56 2.91 10.34 5.89
CA ILE A 56 2.56 10.32 4.47
C ILE A 56 1.89 8.98 4.14
N ALA A 57 0.59 9.02 3.84
CA ALA A 57 -0.17 7.82 3.48
C ALA A 57 0.22 7.31 2.09
N HIS A 58 0.23 5.98 1.95
CA HIS A 58 0.34 5.21 0.70
C HIS A 58 1.18 5.88 -0.40
N ILE A 59 2.44 6.23 -0.12
CA ILE A 59 3.34 6.95 -1.04
C ILE A 59 3.57 6.17 -2.34
N SER A 60 3.61 6.85 -3.49
CA SER A 60 3.72 6.20 -4.80
C SER A 60 4.78 6.82 -5.71
N SER A 61 5.22 8.06 -5.47
CA SER A 61 6.18 8.77 -6.33
C SER A 61 7.62 8.59 -5.86
N ALA A 62 8.53 8.27 -6.79
CA ALA A 62 9.97 8.25 -6.51
C ALA A 62 10.47 9.58 -5.92
N ARG A 63 9.95 10.71 -6.41
CA ARG A 63 10.36 12.05 -5.96
C ARG A 63 9.81 12.38 -4.57
N ALA A 64 8.57 12.00 -4.27
CA ALA A 64 8.01 12.11 -2.92
C ALA A 64 8.86 11.35 -1.89
N ILE A 65 9.34 10.16 -2.24
CA ILE A 65 10.23 9.36 -1.39
C ILE A 65 11.56 10.09 -1.15
N GLU A 66 12.15 10.72 -2.17
CA GLU A 66 13.35 11.57 -1.99
C GLU A 66 13.11 12.74 -1.03
N ILE A 67 11.96 13.40 -1.13
CA ILE A 67 11.58 14.51 -0.23
C ILE A 67 11.52 14.01 1.21
N VAL A 68 10.86 12.86 1.46
CA VAL A 68 10.81 12.24 2.80
C VAL A 68 12.22 11.86 3.28
N ARG A 69 13.05 11.28 2.41
CA ARG A 69 14.43 10.89 2.74
C ARG A 69 15.25 12.09 3.20
N ASP A 70 15.18 13.20 2.46
CA ASP A 70 15.93 14.41 2.79
C ASP A 70 15.38 15.10 4.04
N ALA A 71 14.06 15.05 4.26
CA ALA A 71 13.44 15.55 5.48
C ALA A 71 13.89 14.77 6.72
N LYS A 72 13.96 13.44 6.65
CA LYS A 72 14.49 12.59 7.72
C LYS A 72 15.95 12.92 8.05
N LYS A 73 16.80 13.18 7.05
CA LYS A 73 18.21 13.61 7.27
C LYS A 73 18.31 14.93 8.05
N ARG A 74 17.34 15.84 7.88
CA ARG A 74 17.25 17.11 8.61
C ARG A 74 16.62 16.97 10.00
N GLY A 75 16.15 15.78 10.38
CA GLY A 75 15.50 15.52 11.67
C GLY A 75 14.02 15.91 11.72
N VAL A 76 13.38 16.14 10.57
CA VAL A 76 11.94 16.36 10.49
C VAL A 76 11.21 15.09 10.93
N LYS A 77 10.19 15.22 11.79
CA LYS A 77 9.40 14.08 12.29
C LYS A 77 8.36 13.64 11.26
N VAL A 78 8.85 13.16 10.12
CA VAL A 78 8.04 12.57 9.04
C VAL A 78 8.20 11.06 9.03
N THR A 79 7.08 10.36 8.85
CA THR A 79 7.06 8.93 8.52
C THR A 79 6.24 8.71 7.26
N ALA A 80 6.42 7.58 6.58
CA ALA A 80 5.67 7.23 5.38
C ALA A 80 5.27 5.75 5.38
N GLU A 81 4.18 5.44 4.70
CA GLU A 81 3.73 4.07 4.44
C GLU A 81 3.62 3.82 2.92
N VAL A 82 3.74 2.56 2.52
CA VAL A 82 3.54 2.11 1.13
C VAL A 82 2.60 0.91 1.11
N THR A 83 1.92 0.69 0.00
CA THR A 83 0.98 -0.43 -0.13
C THR A 83 1.57 -1.59 -0.92
N PRO A 84 1.08 -2.84 -0.70
CA PRO A 84 1.52 -3.99 -1.50
C PRO A 84 1.41 -3.75 -3.00
N GLN A 85 0.32 -3.12 -3.45
CA GLN A 85 0.12 -2.79 -4.86
C GLN A 85 1.16 -1.81 -5.41
N HIS A 86 1.56 -0.78 -4.66
CA HIS A 86 2.62 0.14 -5.11
C HIS A 86 4.03 -0.49 -5.10
N LEU A 87 4.22 -1.60 -4.36
CA LEU A 87 5.47 -2.37 -4.37
C LEU A 87 5.54 -3.41 -5.51
N THR A 88 4.41 -3.78 -6.12
CA THR A 88 4.32 -5.01 -6.94
C THR A 88 3.61 -4.84 -8.27
N MET A 89 2.87 -3.74 -8.48
CA MET A 89 2.07 -3.52 -9.68
C MET A 89 2.38 -2.16 -10.30
N THR A 90 2.46 -2.12 -11.62
CA THR A 90 2.70 -0.90 -12.40
C THR A 90 1.45 -0.49 -13.18
N ASP A 91 1.48 0.72 -13.73
CA ASP A 91 0.43 1.25 -14.61
C ASP A 91 0.20 0.39 -15.87
N ASP A 92 1.18 -0.41 -16.30
CA ASP A 92 1.02 -1.35 -17.42
C ASP A 92 -0.15 -2.34 -17.24
N LEU A 93 -0.51 -2.67 -16.00
CA LEU A 93 -1.64 -3.54 -15.68
C LEU A 93 -3.02 -2.88 -15.90
N VAL A 94 -3.06 -1.56 -16.08
CA VAL A 94 -4.34 -0.85 -16.27
C VAL A 94 -4.99 -1.28 -17.57
N ASN A 95 -6.21 -1.80 -17.45
CA ASN A 95 -7.10 -2.17 -18.54
C ASN A 95 -8.42 -1.39 -18.37
N PRO A 96 -8.84 -0.53 -19.32
CA PRO A 96 -10.09 0.21 -19.20
C PRO A 96 -11.36 -0.66 -19.09
N ALA A 97 -11.28 -1.94 -19.47
CA ALA A 97 -12.36 -2.92 -19.30
C ALA A 97 -12.43 -3.52 -17.89
N ASP A 98 -11.44 -3.27 -17.02
CA ASP A 98 -11.41 -3.75 -15.64
C ASP A 98 -10.98 -2.64 -14.67
N ALA A 99 -11.95 -2.16 -13.89
CA ALA A 99 -11.74 -1.11 -12.90
C ALA A 99 -11.01 -1.59 -11.62
N SER A 100 -10.62 -2.87 -11.52
CA SER A 100 -9.91 -3.42 -10.35
C SER A 100 -8.60 -2.69 -10.03
N THR A 101 -7.91 -2.21 -11.07
CA THR A 101 -6.64 -1.49 -10.97
C THR A 101 -6.81 0.01 -10.72
N LYS A 102 -8.04 0.53 -10.68
CA LYS A 102 -8.29 1.93 -10.36
C LYS A 102 -8.15 2.15 -8.86
N ILE A 103 -7.09 2.83 -8.46
CA ILE A 103 -6.74 3.16 -7.06
C ILE A 103 -6.25 4.61 -6.95
N ASN A 104 -6.14 5.13 -5.72
CA ASN A 104 -5.59 6.46 -5.45
C ASN A 104 -4.62 6.42 -4.25
N PRO A 105 -3.32 6.75 -4.42
CA PRO A 105 -2.67 7.14 -5.67
C PRO A 105 -2.69 6.01 -6.70
N PRO A 106 -2.61 6.33 -8.01
CA PRO A 106 -2.67 5.33 -9.06
C PRO A 106 -1.39 4.49 -9.10
N LEU A 107 -1.49 3.26 -9.61
CA LEU A 107 -0.32 2.47 -9.99
C LEU A 107 0.58 3.30 -10.90
N ARG A 108 1.88 3.36 -10.59
CA ARG A 108 2.88 4.20 -11.26
C ARG A 108 3.80 3.37 -12.16
N THR A 109 4.89 3.96 -12.62
CA THR A 109 5.86 3.26 -13.48
C THR A 109 6.67 2.23 -12.69
N GLN A 110 7.39 1.34 -13.39
CA GLN A 110 8.33 0.43 -12.74
C GLN A 110 9.40 1.17 -11.92
N ALA A 111 9.86 2.33 -12.40
CA ALA A 111 10.86 3.13 -11.68
C ALA A 111 10.33 3.63 -10.32
N ASP A 112 9.04 3.96 -10.26
CA ASP A 112 8.38 4.35 -9.01
C ASP A 112 8.21 3.15 -8.06
N CYS A 113 7.83 1.98 -8.58
CA CYS A 113 7.79 0.74 -7.78
C CYS A 113 9.17 0.37 -7.21
N ASP A 114 10.22 0.49 -8.02
CA ASP A 114 11.60 0.24 -7.61
C ASP A 114 12.04 1.25 -6.53
N ALA A 115 11.65 2.53 -6.67
CA ALA A 115 11.90 3.56 -5.67
C ALA A 115 11.14 3.29 -4.35
N CYS A 116 9.90 2.82 -4.42
CA CYS A 116 9.11 2.36 -3.26
C CYS A 116 9.84 1.22 -2.53
N LEU A 117 10.30 0.20 -3.26
CA LEU A 117 11.05 -0.90 -2.66
C LEU A 117 12.36 -0.42 -2.04
N ALA A 118 13.13 0.40 -2.75
CA ALA A 118 14.39 0.95 -2.24
C ALA A 118 14.17 1.81 -0.98
N GLY A 119 13.12 2.66 -0.98
CA GLY A 119 12.73 3.47 0.17
C GLY A 119 12.27 2.63 1.37
N LEU A 120 11.61 1.50 1.13
CA LEU A 120 11.24 0.56 2.19
C LEU A 120 12.49 -0.09 2.82
N LEU A 121 13.44 -0.52 1.99
CA LEU A 121 14.67 -1.20 2.42
C LEU A 121 15.66 -0.26 3.12
N ASP A 122 15.78 0.99 2.69
CA ASP A 122 16.67 1.99 3.29
C ASP A 122 16.09 2.68 4.53
N GLY A 123 14.83 2.40 4.87
CA GLY A 123 14.13 2.97 6.03
C GLY A 123 13.48 4.35 5.79
N THR A 124 13.52 4.87 4.57
CA THR A 124 12.79 6.07 4.18
C THR A 124 11.28 5.86 4.33
N ILE A 125 10.77 4.69 3.94
CA ILE A 125 9.39 4.26 4.15
C ILE A 125 9.34 3.36 5.38
N ASP A 126 8.47 3.70 6.33
CA ASP A 126 8.45 3.10 7.67
C ASP A 126 7.56 1.86 7.73
N ALA A 127 6.45 1.83 6.99
CA ALA A 127 5.40 0.81 7.13
C ALA A 127 4.88 0.30 5.79
N ILE A 128 4.38 -0.94 5.79
CA ILE A 128 3.51 -1.47 4.74
C ILE A 128 2.07 -1.48 5.25
N VAL A 129 1.16 -0.84 4.51
CA VAL A 129 -0.27 -0.74 4.85
C VAL A 129 -1.12 -1.08 3.64
N THR A 130 -2.29 -1.69 3.83
CA THR A 130 -3.05 -2.27 2.70
C THR A 130 -3.83 -1.25 1.87
N ASP A 131 -4.24 -0.14 2.49
CA ASP A 131 -5.26 0.76 1.96
C ASP A 131 -6.53 -0.01 1.51
N HIS A 132 -6.98 -0.94 2.35
CA HIS A 132 -8.14 -1.78 2.06
C HIS A 132 -9.41 -0.94 1.83
N SER A 133 -9.83 -0.88 0.58
CA SER A 133 -10.89 0.01 0.10
C SER A 133 -11.92 -0.77 -0.74
N PRO A 134 -12.74 -1.64 -0.10
CA PRO A 134 -13.77 -2.40 -0.79
C PRO A 134 -14.90 -1.49 -1.27
N HIS A 135 -15.45 -1.81 -2.44
CA HIS A 135 -16.62 -1.15 -3.03
C HIS A 135 -17.66 -2.20 -3.37
N GLU A 136 -18.92 -1.78 -3.46
CA GLU A 136 -19.99 -2.67 -3.90
C GLU A 136 -19.77 -3.08 -5.37
N PRO A 137 -20.14 -4.30 -5.78
CA PRO A 137 -19.94 -4.78 -7.14
C PRO A 137 -20.51 -3.83 -8.22
N GLU A 138 -21.69 -3.26 -7.98
CA GLU A 138 -22.36 -2.35 -8.91
C GLU A 138 -21.63 -1.00 -9.07
N GLU A 139 -20.84 -0.59 -8.07
CA GLU A 139 -20.03 0.63 -8.17
C GLU A 139 -18.81 0.41 -9.05
N LYS A 140 -18.24 -0.80 -9.02
CA LYS A 140 -17.08 -1.21 -9.82
C LYS A 140 -17.46 -1.69 -11.22
N ASP A 141 -18.70 -2.16 -11.43
CA ASP A 141 -19.26 -2.53 -12.74
C ASP A 141 -19.66 -1.30 -13.55
N ARG A 142 -18.67 -0.42 -13.80
CA ARG A 142 -18.80 0.81 -14.56
C ARG A 142 -17.54 1.02 -15.38
N GLU A 143 -17.61 1.89 -16.38
CA GLU A 143 -16.44 2.26 -17.15
C GLU A 143 -15.33 2.79 -16.23
N TYR A 144 -14.08 2.49 -16.56
CA TYR A 144 -12.92 2.82 -15.73
C TYR A 144 -12.93 4.29 -15.26
N ILE A 145 -13.38 5.22 -16.08
CA ILE A 145 -13.42 6.65 -15.71
C ILE A 145 -14.44 6.97 -14.60
N TYR A 146 -15.51 6.19 -14.47
CA TYR A 146 -16.60 6.41 -13.51
C TYR A 146 -16.54 5.49 -12.28
N ALA A 147 -15.88 4.34 -12.37
CA ALA A 147 -15.71 3.45 -11.22
C ALA A 147 -14.97 4.14 -10.06
N PRO A 148 -15.26 3.83 -8.79
CA PRO A 148 -14.51 4.39 -7.67
C PRO A 148 -13.09 3.79 -7.59
N SER A 149 -12.21 4.55 -6.94
CA SER A 149 -10.82 4.12 -6.68
C SER A 149 -10.78 3.23 -5.43
N GLY A 150 -10.05 2.13 -5.51
CA GLY A 150 -9.87 1.19 -4.39
C GLY A 150 -10.28 -0.24 -4.75
N PHE A 151 -9.71 -1.18 -4.01
CA PHE A 151 -10.05 -2.59 -4.01
C PHE A 151 -9.72 -3.22 -2.64
N PRO A 152 -10.24 -4.41 -2.31
CA PRO A 152 -9.91 -5.09 -1.06
C PRO A 152 -8.47 -5.66 -1.03
N GLY A 153 -7.64 -5.18 -0.08
CA GLY A 153 -6.25 -5.65 0.08
C GLY A 153 -5.92 -6.52 1.30
N LEU A 154 -6.76 -6.58 2.35
CA LEU A 154 -6.42 -7.27 3.61
C LEU A 154 -6.03 -8.74 3.41
N GLU A 155 -6.89 -9.49 2.73
CA GLU A 155 -6.82 -10.94 2.63
C GLU A 155 -5.72 -11.43 1.69
N THR A 156 -5.26 -10.57 0.77
CA THR A 156 -4.23 -10.89 -0.23
C THR A 156 -2.85 -10.34 0.14
N SER A 157 -2.77 -9.37 1.05
CA SER A 157 -1.54 -8.64 1.39
C SER A 157 -0.33 -9.54 1.66
N VAL A 158 -0.45 -10.52 2.57
CA VAL A 158 0.63 -11.47 2.90
C VAL A 158 1.03 -12.28 1.67
N GLY A 159 0.06 -12.85 0.96
CA GLY A 159 0.35 -13.68 -0.22
C GLY A 159 1.04 -12.89 -1.33
N VAL A 160 0.60 -11.67 -1.60
CA VAL A 160 1.22 -10.78 -2.60
C VAL A 160 2.66 -10.45 -2.22
N LEU A 161 2.89 -9.99 -0.99
CA LEU A 161 4.24 -9.62 -0.54
C LEU A 161 5.18 -10.83 -0.47
N PHE A 162 4.68 -11.99 -0.05
CA PHE A 162 5.49 -13.21 -0.02
C PHE A 162 5.86 -13.67 -1.43
N THR A 163 4.89 -13.70 -2.34
CA THR A 163 5.08 -14.14 -3.73
C THR A 163 6.05 -13.22 -4.46
N GLU A 164 5.82 -11.91 -4.39
CA GLU A 164 6.48 -10.94 -5.26
C GLU A 164 7.82 -10.44 -4.71
N LEU A 165 7.99 -10.46 -3.37
CA LEU A 165 9.16 -9.87 -2.71
C LEU A 165 9.99 -10.89 -1.92
N TYR A 166 9.38 -11.67 -1.04
CA TYR A 166 10.12 -12.60 -0.17
C TYR A 166 10.68 -13.79 -0.97
N HIS A 167 9.83 -14.52 -1.69
CA HIS A 167 10.22 -15.69 -2.49
C HIS A 167 11.12 -15.34 -3.68
N THR A 168 11.11 -14.08 -4.12
CA THR A 168 12.01 -13.55 -5.17
C THR A 168 13.33 -13.01 -4.61
N GLY A 169 13.51 -13.00 -3.28
CA GLY A 169 14.74 -12.54 -2.63
C GLY A 169 14.91 -11.02 -2.58
N LYS A 170 13.86 -10.24 -2.88
CA LYS A 170 13.91 -8.76 -2.84
C LYS A 170 13.83 -8.19 -1.43
N ILE A 171 13.27 -8.93 -0.48
CA ILE A 171 13.17 -8.54 0.94
C ILE A 171 13.32 -9.78 1.83
N ASP A 172 14.01 -9.65 2.96
CA ASP A 172 14.08 -10.72 3.95
C ASP A 172 12.80 -10.77 4.81
N LEU A 173 12.53 -11.95 5.39
CA LEU A 173 11.32 -12.17 6.18
C LEU A 173 11.22 -11.25 7.41
N ARG A 174 12.34 -10.98 8.10
CA ARG A 174 12.33 -10.16 9.31
C ARG A 174 11.95 -8.73 8.97
N THR A 175 12.54 -8.15 7.93
CA THR A 175 12.19 -6.81 7.47
C THR A 175 10.73 -6.74 7.04
N LEU A 176 10.27 -7.69 6.21
CA LEU A 176 8.87 -7.74 5.76
C LEU A 176 7.88 -7.76 6.94
N ILE A 177 8.06 -8.69 7.89
CA ILE A 177 7.19 -8.79 9.06
C ILE A 177 7.27 -7.53 9.94
N SER A 178 8.46 -6.96 10.15
CA SER A 178 8.62 -5.73 10.94
C SER A 178 7.85 -4.55 10.35
N LYS A 179 7.89 -4.39 9.01
CA LYS A 179 7.18 -3.33 8.29
C LYS A 179 5.65 -3.46 8.34
N MET A 180 5.14 -4.64 8.64
CA MET A 180 3.69 -4.90 8.82
C MET A 180 3.26 -4.97 10.29
N THR A 181 4.19 -4.98 11.25
CA THR A 181 3.89 -5.19 12.68
C THR A 181 4.54 -4.12 13.57
N ALA A 182 5.81 -4.29 13.91
CA ALA A 182 6.53 -3.46 14.89
C ALA A 182 6.69 -2.00 14.44
N GLU A 183 6.98 -1.76 13.16
CA GLU A 183 7.19 -0.39 12.67
C GLU A 183 5.90 0.44 12.66
N PRO A 184 4.76 -0.03 12.11
CA PRO A 184 3.47 0.64 12.29
C PRO A 184 3.13 0.89 13.76
N ALA A 185 3.30 -0.11 14.64
CA ALA A 185 3.03 0.03 16.06
C ALA A 185 3.87 1.15 16.71
N LYS A 186 5.14 1.26 16.33
CA LYS A 186 6.07 2.30 16.79
C LYS A 186 5.67 3.71 16.32
N ILE A 187 5.23 3.87 15.07
CA ILE A 187 4.77 5.17 14.53
C ILE A 187 3.61 5.72 15.37
N PHE A 188 2.66 4.85 15.71
CA PHE A 188 1.43 5.22 16.42
C PHE A 188 1.50 5.06 17.95
N GLY A 189 2.60 4.53 18.49
CA GLY A 189 2.76 4.32 19.94
C GLY A 189 1.83 3.25 20.50
N LEU A 190 1.59 2.18 19.74
CA LEU A 190 0.69 1.09 20.11
C LEU A 190 1.42 -0.01 20.89
N ASN A 191 0.76 -0.58 21.89
CA ASN A 191 1.21 -1.81 22.56
C ASN A 191 0.84 -3.03 21.69
N ALA A 192 1.48 -3.16 20.53
CA ALA A 192 1.21 -4.18 19.52
C ALA A 192 2.47 -4.49 18.69
N GLY A 193 2.37 -5.45 17.77
CA GLY A 193 3.43 -5.74 16.81
C GLY A 193 4.66 -6.44 17.40
N THR A 194 4.51 -7.12 18.54
CA THR A 194 5.56 -7.90 19.20
C THR A 194 5.02 -9.23 19.71
N LEU A 195 5.91 -10.21 19.84
CA LEU A 195 5.65 -11.51 20.48
C LEU A 195 6.36 -11.62 21.85
N SER A 196 6.67 -10.49 22.49
CA SER A 196 7.28 -10.45 23.82
C SER A 196 6.34 -11.00 24.89
N ILE A 197 6.93 -11.51 25.98
CA ILE A 197 6.20 -11.86 27.20
C ILE A 197 5.44 -10.61 27.70
N ASP A 198 4.25 -10.83 28.27
CA ASP A 198 3.32 -9.81 28.78
C ASP A 198 2.66 -8.89 27.74
N ALA A 199 2.97 -9.04 26.45
CA ALA A 199 2.24 -8.37 25.37
C ALA A 199 0.86 -9.02 25.14
N PRO A 200 -0.11 -8.31 24.52
CA PRO A 200 -1.37 -8.93 24.08
C PRO A 200 -1.10 -10.17 23.22
N ALA A 201 -1.86 -11.25 23.45
CA ALA A 201 -1.78 -12.48 22.66
C ALA A 201 -2.44 -12.32 21.29
N ASP A 202 -1.92 -11.38 20.50
CA ASP A 202 -2.29 -11.07 19.13
C ASP A 202 -1.25 -11.72 18.19
N VAL A 203 -1.61 -12.87 17.62
CA VAL A 203 -0.68 -13.75 16.89
C VAL A 203 -1.30 -14.21 15.59
N THR A 204 -0.51 -14.29 14.52
CA THR A 204 -0.90 -14.98 13.29
C THR A 204 0.07 -16.10 12.99
N ILE A 205 -0.44 -17.22 12.48
CA ILE A 205 0.37 -18.30 11.91
C ILE A 205 0.34 -18.13 10.39
N ILE A 206 1.52 -18.03 9.78
CA ILE A 206 1.68 -17.94 8.33
C ILE A 206 2.33 -19.23 7.86
N ASP A 207 1.70 -19.90 6.90
CA ASP A 207 2.36 -20.94 6.11
C ASP A 207 3.04 -20.25 4.92
N PRO A 208 4.39 -20.15 4.90
CA PRO A 208 5.11 -19.45 3.84
C PRO A 208 5.12 -20.21 2.51
N GLU A 209 4.86 -21.52 2.54
CA GLU A 209 4.96 -22.40 1.36
C GLU A 209 3.61 -22.73 0.74
N LEU A 210 2.50 -22.46 1.45
CA LEU A 210 1.16 -22.69 0.93
C LEU A 210 0.92 -21.90 -0.36
N VAL A 211 0.70 -22.65 -1.45
CA VAL A 211 0.27 -22.11 -2.75
C VAL A 211 -1.25 -22.11 -2.81
N TRP A 212 -1.85 -21.00 -3.24
CA TRP A 212 -3.29 -20.85 -3.32
C TRP A 212 -3.68 -19.86 -4.42
N THR A 213 -4.86 -20.06 -5.00
CA THR A 213 -5.43 -19.13 -5.98
C THR A 213 -6.38 -18.16 -5.28
N VAL A 214 -6.24 -16.87 -5.58
CA VAL A 214 -7.15 -15.85 -5.06
C VAL A 214 -8.52 -16.03 -5.70
N ASP A 215 -9.51 -16.44 -4.91
CA ASP A 215 -10.91 -16.58 -5.34
C ASP A 215 -11.76 -15.51 -4.68
N ALA A 216 -12.44 -14.69 -5.49
CA ALA A 216 -13.34 -13.63 -5.03
C ALA A 216 -14.45 -14.17 -4.10
N LYS A 217 -14.85 -15.43 -4.22
CA LYS A 217 -15.86 -16.07 -3.37
C LYS A 217 -15.39 -16.35 -1.95
N ASN A 218 -14.07 -16.39 -1.74
CA ASN A 218 -13.46 -16.66 -0.45
C ASN A 218 -13.13 -15.39 0.33
N PHE A 219 -13.41 -14.20 -0.23
CA PHE A 219 -13.24 -12.94 0.49
C PHE A 219 -14.26 -12.83 1.63
N TYR A 220 -13.78 -12.55 2.83
CA TYR A 220 -14.61 -12.22 3.98
C TYR A 220 -15.17 -10.80 3.92
N THR A 221 -14.43 -9.87 3.31
CA THR A 221 -14.95 -8.53 3.04
C THR A 221 -16.10 -8.57 2.03
N ARG A 222 -16.96 -7.57 2.05
CA ARG A 222 -18.15 -7.52 1.17
C ARG A 222 -17.81 -7.25 -0.29
N GLY A 223 -16.85 -6.36 -0.54
CA GLY A 223 -16.41 -6.04 -1.89
C GLY A 223 -15.25 -6.92 -2.30
N SER A 224 -15.39 -7.71 -3.38
CA SER A 224 -14.39 -8.71 -3.81
C SER A 224 -13.71 -8.38 -5.14
N HIS A 225 -14.01 -7.22 -5.75
CA HIS A 225 -13.42 -6.79 -7.01
C HIS A 225 -11.96 -6.35 -6.82
N SER A 226 -11.02 -7.27 -7.06
CA SER A 226 -9.60 -7.08 -6.82
C SER A 226 -8.75 -7.51 -8.03
N PRO A 227 -7.65 -6.80 -8.35
CA PRO A 227 -6.76 -7.16 -9.44
C PRO A 227 -5.98 -8.45 -9.17
N PHE A 228 -6.07 -8.96 -7.93
CA PHE A 228 -5.43 -10.21 -7.55
C PHE A 228 -6.29 -11.45 -7.80
N VAL A 229 -7.59 -11.30 -8.08
CA VAL A 229 -8.50 -12.44 -8.34
C VAL A 229 -7.99 -13.28 -9.52
N GLY A 230 -7.96 -14.60 -9.33
CA GLY A 230 -7.47 -15.57 -10.31
C GLY A 230 -5.95 -15.76 -10.32
N ARG A 231 -5.18 -14.95 -9.58
CA ARG A 231 -3.73 -15.12 -9.47
C ARG A 231 -3.40 -16.23 -8.48
N GLU A 232 -2.33 -16.98 -8.76
CA GLU A 232 -1.71 -17.89 -7.81
C GLU A 232 -0.72 -17.11 -6.93
N LEU A 233 -0.83 -17.28 -5.61
CA LEU A 233 0.04 -16.69 -4.61
C LEU A 233 0.65 -17.78 -3.74
N LYS A 234 1.85 -17.53 -3.23
CA LYS A 234 2.59 -18.39 -2.31
C LYS A 234 2.84 -17.67 -0.98
N GLY A 235 2.46 -18.32 0.11
CA GLY A 235 2.43 -17.74 1.45
C GLY A 235 1.02 -17.30 1.83
N ARG A 236 0.53 -17.73 3.01
CA ARG A 236 -0.78 -17.31 3.51
C ARG A 236 -0.84 -17.34 5.03
N ALA A 237 -1.52 -16.38 5.63
CA ALA A 237 -1.97 -16.53 7.01
C ALA A 237 -3.00 -17.68 7.07
N VAL A 238 -2.79 -18.65 7.97
CA VAL A 238 -3.66 -19.82 8.13
C VAL A 238 -4.46 -19.78 9.43
N THR A 239 -4.08 -18.92 10.37
CA THR A 239 -4.77 -18.73 11.64
C THR A 239 -4.44 -17.36 12.22
N THR A 240 -5.43 -16.68 12.79
CA THR A 240 -5.26 -15.44 13.56
C THR A 240 -5.83 -15.60 14.96
N ILE A 241 -5.13 -15.11 15.97
CA ILE A 241 -5.51 -15.13 17.38
C ILE A 241 -5.51 -13.68 17.85
N VAL A 242 -6.59 -13.25 18.50
CA VAL A 242 -6.72 -11.88 19.02
C VAL A 242 -7.03 -11.96 20.51
N ARG A 243 -6.12 -11.41 21.33
CA ARG A 243 -6.17 -11.45 22.80
C ARG A 243 -6.40 -12.86 23.33
N GLY A 244 -5.73 -13.84 22.74
CA GLY A 244 -5.84 -15.26 23.10
C GLY A 244 -7.07 -15.97 22.55
N ASN A 245 -7.99 -15.28 21.86
CA ASN A 245 -9.16 -15.90 21.25
C ASN A 245 -8.85 -16.31 19.81
N LEU A 246 -9.02 -17.59 19.53
CA LEU A 246 -8.81 -18.13 18.19
C LEU A 246 -9.86 -17.58 17.22
N ASN A 247 -9.41 -16.85 16.20
CA ASN A 247 -10.24 -16.45 15.07
C ASN A 247 -9.91 -17.36 13.88
N ARG A 248 -10.78 -18.35 13.62
CA ARG A 248 -10.61 -19.31 12.52
C ARG A 248 -10.95 -18.75 11.14
N ARG A 249 -11.24 -17.45 11.02
CA ARG A 249 -11.59 -16.79 9.76
C ARG A 249 -10.34 -16.12 9.18
N VAL A 250 -9.62 -16.83 8.31
CA VAL A 250 -8.39 -16.40 7.60
C VAL A 250 -8.42 -16.92 6.17
#